data_AF-A0A7C4XK69-F1
#
_entry.id   AF-A0A7C4XK69-F1
#
_cell.length_a   1.000
_cell.length_b   1.000
_cell.length_c   1.000
_cell.angle_alpha   90.00
_cell.angle_beta   90.00
_cell.angle_gamma   90.00
#
_symmetry.space_group_name_H-M   'P 1'
#
loop_
_entity.id
_entity.type
_entity.pdbx_description
1 polymer ?
#
loop_
_entity_poly.entity_id
_entity_poly.type
_entity_poly.pdbx_seq_one_letter_code
_entity_poly.pdbx_strand_id
1 'polypeptide(L)'
;MGARAGGAAECHAQGHRPCTAGNVSMDRGNANSGERRDRPMTLRRWLKSTSNRTFIVYPVGVILFELAVNGGSLTIAPLGIPLLVWGYAQYHLVGRYRTKLGGGGPGLEVPPDRIVDQGPYRFVRNPMYLGHLIFMLGLAVTFWSLAGLALLAFHVFWFHQRVLRDEARLEARFGQAYVDYKARVKRWIPGVI
;
A
#
# COMPACT_ATOMS: atom_id res chain seq x y z
N MET A 1 -44.25 34.14 -5.02
CA MET A 1 -43.32 35.23 -4.70
C MET A 1 -42.24 34.67 -3.78
N GLY A 2 -40.93 34.79 -3.97
CA GLY A 2 -40.11 35.61 -4.86
C GLY A 2 -38.77 35.88 -4.14
N ALA A 3 -37.65 35.60 -4.82
CA ALA A 3 -36.30 36.22 -4.74
C ALA A 3 -35.58 36.37 -3.36
N ARG A 4 -34.36 35.85 -3.14
CA ARG A 4 -32.99 36.23 -3.59
C ARG A 4 -32.43 37.57 -3.06
N ALA A 5 -31.13 37.53 -2.74
CA ALA A 5 -30.16 38.61 -2.46
C ALA A 5 -30.27 39.26 -1.06
N GLY A 6 -29.21 39.59 -0.33
CA GLY A 6 -27.81 39.86 -0.68
C GLY A 6 -27.40 41.18 0.02
N GLY A 7 -26.25 41.23 0.68
CA GLY A 7 -25.70 42.44 1.31
C GLY A 7 -24.59 42.06 2.30
N ALA A 8 -23.34 41.88 1.86
CA ALA A 8 -22.36 42.92 1.57
C ALA A 8 -22.12 43.82 2.79
N ALA A 9 -21.10 43.46 3.58
CA ALA A 9 -20.58 44.25 4.67
C ALA A 9 -19.88 45.50 4.12
N GLU A 10 -20.51 46.66 4.28
CA GLU A 10 -19.88 47.97 4.13
C GLU A 10 -18.92 48.18 5.32
N CYS A 11 -17.61 48.17 5.04
CA CYS A 11 -16.60 48.62 5.98
C CYS A 11 -16.22 50.05 5.63
N HIS A 12 -16.96 51.02 6.19
CA HIS A 12 -16.62 52.43 6.13
C HIS A 12 -15.62 52.77 7.24
N ALA A 13 -14.47 53.30 6.83
CA ALA A 13 -13.42 53.81 7.69
C ALA A 13 -13.85 55.13 8.36
N GLN A 14 -13.71 55.23 9.69
CA GLN A 14 -13.53 56.51 10.40
C GLN A 14 -13.08 56.31 11.86
N GLY A 15 -11.89 56.82 12.18
CA GLY A 15 -11.66 57.67 13.35
C GLY A 15 -11.55 57.04 14.74
N HIS A 16 -10.32 57.02 15.27
CA HIS A 16 -9.96 57.28 16.67
C HIS A 16 -10.67 56.50 17.78
N ARG A 17 -10.05 55.44 18.32
CA ARG A 17 -9.96 55.13 19.77
C ARG A 17 -8.76 54.20 20.08
N PRO A 18 -8.15 54.29 21.28
CA PRO A 18 -6.87 53.67 21.60
C PRO A 18 -7.00 52.17 21.87
N CYS A 19 -5.91 51.44 21.60
CA CYS A 19 -5.74 50.04 21.94
C CYS A 19 -5.93 49.82 23.45
N THR A 20 -7.07 49.27 23.86
CA THR A 20 -7.28 48.75 25.21
C THR A 20 -7.46 47.25 25.14
N ALA A 21 -6.60 46.57 25.89
CA ALA A 21 -6.53 45.13 26.08
C ALA A 21 -7.91 44.49 26.32
N GLY A 22 -8.41 43.78 25.32
CA GLY A 22 -9.50 42.83 25.45
C GLY A 22 -8.91 41.45 25.74
N ASN A 23 -9.14 40.96 26.96
CA ASN A 23 -8.83 39.63 27.49
C ASN A 23 -8.50 38.57 26.43
N VAL A 24 -7.20 38.28 26.28
CA VAL A 24 -6.74 36.99 25.78
C VAL A 24 -7.03 35.98 26.90
N SER A 25 -8.20 35.36 26.86
CA SER A 25 -8.41 34.07 27.51
C SER A 25 -7.45 33.09 26.85
N MET A 26 -6.30 32.95 27.50
CA MET A 26 -5.25 31.99 27.24
C MET A 26 -5.85 30.60 27.50
N ASP A 27 -6.51 30.06 26.47
CA ASP A 27 -7.03 28.69 26.51
C ASP A 27 -5.81 27.76 26.59
N ARG A 28 -5.62 27.21 27.79
CA ARG A 28 -4.50 26.33 28.11
C ARG A 28 -4.55 25.15 27.16
N GLY A 29 -3.42 24.97 26.48
CA GLY A 29 -3.18 23.91 25.50
C GLY A 29 -3.97 22.64 25.74
N ASN A 30 -4.86 22.33 24.79
CA ASN A 30 -5.21 20.95 24.50
C ASN A 30 -4.02 20.31 23.76
N ALA A 31 -2.96 20.05 24.52
CA ALA A 31 -1.88 19.18 24.13
C ALA A 31 -2.40 17.73 24.13
N ASN A 32 -3.23 17.39 23.15
CA ASN A 32 -3.53 16.00 22.80
C ASN A 32 -2.62 15.53 21.65
N SER A 33 -1.36 15.97 21.71
CA SER A 33 -0.28 15.61 20.78
C SER A 33 0.59 14.45 21.32
N GLY A 34 0.08 13.66 22.26
CA GLY A 34 0.89 12.66 22.94
C GLY A 34 0.14 11.46 23.48
N GLU A 35 -0.61 10.73 22.66
CA GLU A 35 -0.68 9.26 22.81
C GLU A 35 -1.33 8.58 21.60
N ARG A 36 -0.61 8.53 20.47
CA ARG A 36 -0.84 7.45 19.51
C ARG A 36 -0.25 6.19 20.14
N ARG A 37 -0.92 5.66 21.16
CA ARG A 37 -0.52 4.48 21.92
C ARG A 37 -0.32 3.35 20.92
N ASP A 38 0.93 3.03 20.64
CA ASP A 38 1.37 1.88 19.86
C ASP A 38 0.87 0.63 20.57
N ARG A 39 -0.41 0.28 20.38
CA ARG A 39 -0.99 -0.93 20.93
C ARG A 39 -0.24 -2.08 20.28
N PRO A 40 0.40 -2.99 21.05
CA PRO A 40 1.05 -4.15 20.46
C PRO A 40 0.03 -4.90 19.62
N MET A 41 0.35 -5.15 18.36
CA MET A 41 -0.52 -5.88 17.46
C MET A 41 -0.82 -7.25 18.06
N THR A 42 -2.05 -7.44 18.56
CA THR A 42 -2.51 -8.76 19.05
C THR A 42 -2.28 -9.81 17.95
N LEU A 43 -1.70 -10.96 18.28
CA LEU A 43 -1.37 -12.06 17.34
C LEU A 43 -2.55 -12.40 16.39
N ARG A 44 -3.78 -12.34 16.91
CA ARG A 44 -5.03 -12.56 16.15
C ARG A 44 -5.33 -11.50 15.08
N ARG A 45 -4.92 -10.24 15.28
CA ARG A 45 -5.03 -9.17 14.26
C ARG A 45 -3.91 -9.26 13.21
N TRP A 46 -2.73 -9.74 13.59
CA TRP A 46 -1.63 -9.99 12.65
C TRP A 46 -2.00 -11.12 11.66
N LEU A 47 -2.64 -12.20 12.12
CA LEU A 47 -3.14 -13.27 11.24
C LEU A 47 -4.34 -12.85 10.37
N LYS A 48 -5.17 -11.89 10.82
CA LYS A 48 -6.34 -11.42 10.08
C LYS A 48 -6.04 -10.39 8.98
N SER A 49 -4.80 -9.92 8.86
CA SER A 49 -4.42 -9.08 7.72
C SER A 49 -4.55 -9.93 6.45
N THR A 50 -5.46 -9.56 5.56
CA THR A 50 -5.82 -10.27 4.31
C THR A 50 -4.59 -10.75 3.53
N SER A 51 -3.51 -9.98 3.64
CA SER A 51 -2.20 -10.25 3.07
C SER A 51 -1.47 -11.48 3.66
N ASN A 52 -1.42 -11.63 4.98
CA ASN A 52 -0.72 -12.76 5.62
C ASN A 52 -1.40 -14.10 5.34
N ARG A 53 -2.73 -14.10 5.14
CA ARG A 53 -3.48 -15.29 4.74
C ARG A 53 -2.99 -15.81 3.40
N THR A 54 -2.76 -14.91 2.46
CA THR A 54 -2.25 -15.21 1.11
C THR A 54 -0.86 -15.85 1.15
N PHE A 55 0.04 -15.34 2.00
CA PHE A 55 1.39 -15.87 2.18
C PHE A 55 1.47 -17.22 2.89
N ILE A 56 0.40 -17.69 3.54
CA ILE A 56 0.36 -19.00 4.21
C ILE A 56 -0.47 -19.99 3.40
N VAL A 57 -1.61 -19.56 2.87
CA VAL A 57 -2.52 -20.42 2.11
C VAL A 57 -1.87 -20.90 0.81
N TYR A 58 -1.13 -20.03 0.09
CA TYR A 58 -0.52 -20.45 -1.17
C TYR A 58 0.63 -21.44 -0.98
N PRO A 59 1.60 -21.25 -0.05
CA PRO A 59 2.59 -22.28 0.23
C PRO A 59 1.99 -23.59 0.69
N VAL A 60 1.01 -23.54 1.61
CA VAL A 60 0.34 -24.76 2.09
C VAL A 60 -0.41 -25.46 0.95
N GLY A 61 -1.12 -24.71 0.10
CA GLY A 61 -1.82 -25.27 -1.06
C GLY A 61 -0.87 -25.93 -2.05
N VAL A 62 0.26 -25.29 -2.37
CA VAL A 62 1.30 -25.87 -3.24
C VAL A 62 1.91 -27.12 -2.61
N ILE A 63 2.25 -27.08 -1.32
CA ILE A 63 2.81 -28.24 -0.61
C ILE A 63 1.83 -29.42 -0.61
N LEU A 64 0.55 -29.18 -0.30
CA LEU A 64 -0.47 -30.23 -0.31
C LEU A 64 -0.68 -30.81 -1.72
N PHE A 65 -0.67 -29.96 -2.74
CA PHE A 65 -0.78 -30.39 -4.13
C PHE A 65 0.42 -31.24 -4.55
N GLU A 66 1.64 -30.79 -4.26
CA GLU A 66 2.87 -31.54 -4.58
C GLU A 66 2.95 -32.86 -3.79
N LEU A 67 2.52 -32.88 -2.53
CA LEU A 67 2.41 -34.12 -1.74
C LEU A 67 1.40 -35.09 -2.37
N ALA A 68 0.28 -34.59 -2.88
CA ALA A 68 -0.74 -35.41 -3.54
C ALA A 68 -0.26 -35.96 -4.89
N VAL A 69 0.45 -35.17 -5.68
CA VAL A 69 0.93 -35.55 -7.03
C VAL A 69 2.17 -36.45 -6.95
N ASN A 70 3.12 -36.18 -6.06
CA ASN A 70 4.37 -36.93 -5.95
C ASN A 70 4.32 -38.07 -4.92
N GLY A 71 3.12 -38.50 -4.51
CA GLY A 71 2.95 -39.62 -3.58
C GLY A 71 3.62 -39.42 -2.21
N GLY A 72 3.74 -38.17 -1.74
CA GLY A 72 4.34 -37.80 -0.46
C GLY A 72 5.83 -37.41 -0.49
N SER A 73 6.48 -37.43 -1.66
CA SER A 73 7.86 -36.93 -1.80
C SER A 73 7.89 -35.43 -2.08
N LEU A 74 8.71 -34.68 -1.34
CA LEU A 74 8.95 -33.26 -1.56
C LEU A 74 10.42 -33.02 -1.87
N THR A 75 10.71 -32.63 -3.11
CA THR A 75 12.05 -32.17 -3.49
C THR A 75 12.18 -30.72 -3.06
N ILE A 76 12.96 -30.48 -1.99
CA ILE A 76 13.21 -29.13 -1.48
C ILE A 76 14.53 -28.62 -2.06
N ALA A 77 14.45 -27.66 -2.97
CA ALA A 77 15.61 -26.94 -3.48
C ALA A 77 15.91 -25.74 -2.56
N PRO A 78 17.02 -25.73 -1.80
CA PRO A 78 17.34 -24.64 -0.88
C PRO A 78 17.60 -23.32 -1.60
N LEU A 79 17.86 -23.35 -2.91
CA LEU A 79 18.07 -22.17 -3.75
C LEU A 79 16.85 -21.23 -3.79
N GLY A 80 15.63 -21.74 -3.58
CA GLY A 80 14.42 -20.92 -3.56
C GLY A 80 14.16 -20.20 -2.22
N ILE A 81 14.80 -20.64 -1.13
CA ILE A 81 14.67 -20.04 0.21
C ILE A 81 15.09 -18.56 0.23
N PRO A 82 16.26 -18.14 -0.31
CA PRO A 82 16.62 -16.73 -0.33
C PRO A 82 15.60 -15.88 -1.11
N LEU A 83 14.98 -16.43 -2.18
CA LEU A 83 13.93 -15.73 -2.93
C LEU A 83 12.65 -15.58 -2.09
N LEU A 84 12.26 -16.61 -1.34
CA LEU A 84 11.12 -16.55 -0.42
C LEU A 84 11.34 -15.49 0.67
N VAL A 85 12.50 -15.53 1.33
CA VAL A 85 12.86 -14.56 2.38
C VAL A 85 12.90 -13.15 1.81
N TRP A 86 13.52 -12.96 0.65
CA TRP A 86 13.61 -11.66 -0.01
C TRP A 86 12.24 -11.14 -0.43
N GLY A 87 11.42 -11.95 -1.10
CA GLY A 87 10.08 -11.57 -1.54
C GLY A 87 9.17 -11.19 -0.36
N TYR A 88 9.22 -11.98 0.71
CA TYR A 88 8.50 -11.70 1.96
C TYR A 88 8.98 -10.40 2.63
N ALA A 89 10.30 -10.25 2.79
CA ALA A 89 10.89 -9.06 3.38
C ALA A 89 10.55 -7.80 2.56
N GLN A 90 10.72 -7.85 1.24
CA GLN A 90 10.37 -6.76 0.33
C GLN A 90 8.89 -6.40 0.46
N TYR A 91 7.99 -7.37 0.41
CA TYR A 91 6.55 -7.12 0.54
C TYR A 91 6.21 -6.38 1.84
N HIS A 92 6.75 -6.85 2.96
CA HIS A 92 6.47 -6.27 4.27
C HIS A 92 7.15 -4.92 4.51
N LEU A 93 8.40 -4.75 4.09
CA LEU A 93 9.13 -3.49 4.23
C LEU A 93 8.47 -2.40 3.39
N VAL A 94 8.14 -2.71 2.14
CA VAL A 94 7.47 -1.77 1.23
C VAL A 94 6.05 -1.50 1.70
N GLY A 95 5.30 -2.50 2.16
CA GLY A 95 3.96 -2.30 2.72
C GLY A 95 3.96 -1.41 3.97
N ARG A 96 4.94 -1.58 4.85
CA ARG A 96 5.16 -0.69 6.01
C ARG A 96 5.58 0.72 5.58
N TYR A 97 6.43 0.83 4.57
CA TYR A 97 6.84 2.12 4.02
C TYR A 97 5.64 2.88 3.43
N ARG A 98 4.80 2.19 2.64
CA ARG A 98 3.58 2.74 2.04
C ARG A 98 2.57 3.20 3.09
N THR A 99 2.31 2.38 4.10
CA THR A 99 1.35 2.73 5.16
C THR A 99 1.84 3.91 6.00
N LYS A 100 3.15 4.00 6.28
CA LYS A 100 3.74 5.15 6.98
C LYS A 100 3.68 6.44 6.16
N LEU A 101 4.02 6.39 4.88
CA LEU A 101 4.20 7.60 4.06
C LEU A 101 2.99 7.95 3.20
N GLY A 102 2.14 7.01 2.82
CA GLY A 102 1.02 7.21 1.90
C GLY A 102 -0.35 7.28 2.54
N GLY A 103 -0.47 6.89 3.81
CA GLY A 103 -1.78 6.60 4.38
C GLY A 103 -2.45 5.41 3.69
N GLY A 104 -3.69 5.10 4.07
CA GLY A 104 -4.38 3.88 3.66
C GLY A 104 -4.05 2.65 4.53
N GLY A 105 -5.05 1.77 4.65
CA GLY A 105 -4.97 0.55 5.44
C GLY A 105 -3.97 -0.50 4.91
N PRO A 106 -3.63 -1.51 5.71
CA PRO A 106 -2.70 -2.56 5.31
C PRO A 106 -3.25 -3.37 4.13
N GLY A 107 -2.41 -3.62 3.12
CA GLY A 107 -2.71 -4.48 1.98
C GLY A 107 -2.86 -3.73 0.65
N LEU A 108 -3.28 -4.49 -0.37
CA LEU A 108 -3.42 -4.04 -1.76
C LEU A 108 -4.85 -3.56 -2.09
N GLU A 109 -5.74 -3.54 -1.10
CA GLU A 109 -7.17 -3.26 -1.28
C GLU A 109 -7.55 -1.81 -0.94
N VAL A 110 -6.83 -1.21 0.01
CA VAL A 110 -7.11 0.16 0.44
C VAL A 110 -6.26 1.13 -0.37
N PRO A 111 -6.83 2.12 -1.07
CA PRO A 111 -6.05 3.11 -1.80
C PRO A 111 -5.31 4.05 -0.83
N PRO A 112 -4.08 4.49 -1.16
CA PRO A 112 -3.35 5.48 -0.36
C PRO A 112 -4.06 6.84 -0.35
N ASP A 113 -3.89 7.59 0.72
CA ASP A 113 -4.47 8.93 0.90
C ASP A 113 -3.64 10.02 0.23
N ARG A 114 -2.35 9.76 -0.01
CA ARG A 114 -1.43 10.64 -0.73
C ARG A 114 -0.49 9.85 -1.64
N ILE A 115 -0.04 10.47 -2.73
CA ILE A 115 0.95 9.88 -3.63
C ILE A 115 2.28 9.74 -2.88
N VAL A 116 2.84 8.52 -2.89
CA VAL A 116 4.17 8.24 -2.35
C VAL A 116 5.11 8.05 -3.52
N ASP A 117 6.02 8.99 -3.74
CA ASP A 117 7.02 8.95 -4.81
C ASP A 117 8.45 8.72 -4.29
N GLN A 118 8.61 8.52 -2.98
CA GLN A 118 9.91 8.33 -2.34
C GLN A 118 10.28 6.85 -2.17
N GLY A 119 11.59 6.59 -1.98
CA GLY A 119 12.11 5.25 -1.67
C GLY A 119 11.86 4.23 -2.80
N PRO A 120 11.36 3.02 -2.51
CA PRO A 120 11.12 1.99 -3.54
C PRO A 120 10.07 2.40 -4.58
N TYR A 121 9.16 3.31 -4.22
CA TYR A 121 8.14 3.85 -5.13
C TYR A 121 8.69 4.84 -6.15
N ARG A 122 9.96 5.25 -6.06
CA ARG A 122 10.64 6.05 -7.09
C ARG A 122 11.09 5.22 -8.29
N PHE A 123 11.28 3.92 -8.09
CA PHE A 123 11.81 3.01 -9.10
C PHE A 123 10.70 2.24 -9.81
N VAL A 124 9.70 1.80 -9.05
CA VAL A 124 8.57 1.01 -9.54
C VAL A 124 7.32 1.55 -8.87
N ARG A 125 6.21 1.68 -9.60
CA ARG A 125 4.92 2.14 -9.04
C ARG A 125 4.34 1.15 -8.02
N ASN A 126 4.65 -0.13 -8.19
CA ASN A 126 4.01 -1.25 -7.52
C ASN A 126 5.00 -2.26 -6.88
N PRO A 127 5.94 -1.81 -6.02
CA PRO A 127 7.01 -2.65 -5.47
C PRO A 127 6.51 -3.78 -4.54
N MET A 128 5.32 -3.64 -3.97
CA MET A 128 4.67 -4.71 -3.19
C MET A 128 4.27 -5.90 -4.07
N TYR A 129 3.70 -5.63 -5.25
CA TYR A 129 3.32 -6.67 -6.20
C TYR A 129 4.54 -7.45 -6.68
N LEU A 130 5.64 -6.75 -6.95
CA LEU A 130 6.92 -7.38 -7.30
C LEU A 130 7.41 -8.31 -6.18
N GLY A 131 7.33 -7.90 -4.91
CA GLY A 131 7.74 -8.74 -3.78
C GLY A 131 6.91 -10.03 -3.68
N HIS A 132 5.61 -9.93 -3.96
CA HIS A 132 4.74 -11.09 -3.99
C HIS A 132 5.03 -12.03 -5.16
N LEU A 133 5.36 -11.51 -6.34
CA LEU A 133 5.79 -12.33 -7.48
C LEU A 133 7.13 -13.03 -7.21
N ILE A 134 8.10 -12.34 -6.60
CA ILE A 134 9.39 -12.94 -6.22
C ILE A 134 9.17 -14.06 -5.18
N PHE A 135 8.28 -13.85 -4.22
CA PHE A 135 7.91 -14.89 -3.26
C PHE A 135 7.29 -16.11 -3.96
N MET A 136 6.35 -15.91 -4.89
CA MET A 136 5.74 -17.01 -5.65
C MET A 136 6.76 -17.76 -6.52
N LEU A 137 7.72 -17.04 -7.12
CA LEU A 137 8.82 -17.65 -7.85
C LEU A 137 9.72 -18.48 -6.91
N GLY A 138 10.07 -17.93 -5.75
CA GLY A 138 10.81 -18.66 -4.72
C GLY A 138 10.08 -19.93 -4.28
N LEU A 139 8.75 -19.89 -4.19
CA LEU A 139 7.92 -21.05 -3.86
C LEU A 139 8.00 -22.13 -4.94
N ALA A 140 7.81 -21.75 -6.21
CA ALA A 140 7.90 -22.67 -7.34
C ALA A 140 9.28 -23.33 -7.44
N VAL A 141 10.35 -22.54 -7.24
CA VAL A 141 11.74 -23.04 -7.26
C VAL A 141 12.02 -23.95 -6.06
N THR A 142 11.58 -23.58 -4.85
CA THR A 142 11.83 -24.34 -3.62
C THR A 142 11.22 -25.73 -3.69
N PHE A 143 10.01 -25.86 -4.23
CA PHE A 143 9.29 -27.14 -4.30
C PHE A 143 9.40 -27.83 -5.66
N TRP A 144 10.18 -27.27 -6.59
CA TRP A 144 10.28 -27.72 -7.99
C TRP A 144 8.90 -27.98 -8.65
N SER A 145 7.94 -27.12 -8.32
CA SER A 145 6.52 -27.34 -8.54
C SER A 145 6.05 -26.67 -9.84
N LEU A 146 5.60 -27.48 -10.81
CA LEU A 146 4.94 -26.99 -12.02
C LEU A 146 3.64 -26.24 -11.68
N ALA A 147 2.91 -26.68 -10.65
CA ALA A 147 1.72 -25.98 -10.16
C ALA A 147 2.07 -24.63 -9.55
N GLY A 148 3.17 -24.52 -8.81
CA GLY A 148 3.70 -23.26 -8.31
C GLY A 148 4.05 -22.29 -9.45
N LEU A 149 4.63 -22.80 -10.54
CA LEU A 149 4.93 -21.99 -11.73
C LEU A 149 3.65 -21.54 -12.45
N ALA A 150 2.66 -22.41 -12.60
CA ALA A 150 1.36 -22.06 -13.17
C ALA A 150 0.63 -21.00 -12.32
N LEU A 151 0.68 -21.15 -10.99
CA LEU A 151 0.14 -20.18 -10.05
C LEU A 151 0.84 -18.83 -10.15
N LEU A 152 2.17 -18.82 -10.31
CA LEU A 152 2.95 -17.60 -10.57
C LEU A 152 2.48 -16.92 -11.85
N ALA A 153 2.40 -17.66 -12.97
CA ALA A 153 1.97 -17.10 -14.26
C ALA A 153 0.56 -16.49 -14.18
N PHE A 154 -0.37 -17.19 -13.52
CA PHE A 154 -1.71 -16.67 -13.24
C PHE A 154 -1.67 -15.36 -12.44
N HIS A 155 -0.85 -15.31 -11.39
CA HIS A 155 -0.72 -14.11 -10.56
C HIS A 155 -0.08 -12.93 -11.28
N VAL A 156 0.89 -13.18 -12.18
CA VAL A 156 1.48 -12.12 -13.03
C VAL A 156 0.37 -11.46 -13.85
N PHE A 157 -0.46 -12.26 -14.52
CA PHE A 157 -1.57 -11.73 -15.32
C PHE A 157 -2.61 -11.03 -14.46
N TRP A 158 -3.01 -11.64 -13.34
CA TRP A 158 -3.98 -11.07 -12.41
C TRP A 158 -3.53 -9.73 -11.84
N PHE A 159 -2.26 -9.63 -11.42
CA PHE A 159 -1.72 -8.38 -10.90
C PHE A 159 -1.56 -7.32 -11.98
N HIS A 160 -1.24 -7.69 -13.21
CA HIS A 160 -1.27 -6.75 -14.32
C HIS A 160 -2.63 -6.08 -14.49
N GLN A 161 -3.70 -6.88 -14.50
CA GLN A 161 -5.08 -6.37 -14.58
C GLN A 161 -5.46 -5.53 -13.36
N ARG A 162 -5.05 -5.96 -12.17
CA ARG A 162 -5.33 -5.22 -10.93
C ARG A 162 -4.62 -3.87 -10.90
N VAL A 163 -3.35 -3.82 -11.30
CA VAL A 163 -2.57 -2.59 -11.38
C VAL A 163 -3.20 -1.61 -12.38
N LEU A 164 -3.73 -2.07 -13.52
CA LEU A 164 -4.49 -1.21 -14.44
C LEU A 164 -5.69 -0.53 -13.78
N ARG A 165 -6.48 -1.30 -13.03
CA ARG A 165 -7.65 -0.78 -12.32
C ARG A 165 -7.25 0.17 -11.18
N ASP A 166 -6.22 -0.17 -10.43
CA ASP A 166 -5.70 0.66 -9.35
C ASP A 166 -5.16 1.99 -9.91
N GLU A 167 -4.42 1.96 -11.01
CA GLU A 167 -3.90 3.16 -11.67
C GLU A 167 -5.03 4.06 -12.20
N ALA A 168 -6.05 3.50 -12.85
CA ALA A 168 -7.20 4.27 -13.30
C ALA A 168 -7.95 4.92 -12.13
N ARG A 169 -8.09 4.21 -11.00
CA ARG A 169 -8.70 4.74 -9.77
C ARG A 169 -7.86 5.84 -9.14
N LEU A 170 -6.53 5.70 -9.13
CA LEU A 170 -5.61 6.70 -8.61
C LEU A 170 -5.56 7.94 -9.50
N GLU A 171 -5.61 7.77 -10.81
CA GLU A 171 -5.74 8.86 -11.77
C GLU A 171 -7.06 9.61 -11.60
N ALA A 172 -8.17 8.91 -11.41
CA ALA A 172 -9.45 9.54 -11.10
C ALA A 172 -9.44 10.29 -9.75
N ARG A 173 -8.69 9.80 -8.74
CA ARG A 173 -8.62 10.42 -7.40
C ARG A 173 -7.67 11.62 -7.33
N PHE A 174 -6.52 11.53 -7.99
CA PHE A 174 -5.42 12.49 -7.85
C PHE A 174 -5.16 13.34 -9.11
N GLY A 175 -5.83 13.03 -10.22
CA GLY A 175 -5.76 13.79 -11.47
C GLY A 175 -4.34 13.91 -12.01
N GLN A 176 -3.99 15.12 -12.46
CA GLN A 176 -2.72 15.42 -13.15
C GLN A 176 -1.48 15.06 -12.31
N ALA A 177 -1.53 15.22 -10.97
CA ALA A 177 -0.40 14.87 -10.10
C ALA A 177 -0.01 13.39 -10.22
N TYR A 178 -0.98 12.50 -10.45
CA TYR A 178 -0.71 11.08 -10.67
C TYR A 178 -0.26 10.78 -12.11
N VAL A 179 -0.77 11.53 -13.09
CA VAL A 179 -0.30 11.45 -14.49
C VAL A 179 1.18 11.80 -14.58
N ASP A 180 1.58 12.90 -13.94
CA ASP A 180 2.99 13.33 -13.90
C ASP A 180 3.87 12.31 -13.17
N TYR A 181 3.35 11.68 -12.13
CA TYR A 181 4.04 10.58 -11.43
C TYR A 181 4.18 9.33 -12.32
N LYS A 182 3.12 8.92 -13.05
CA LYS A 182 3.16 7.80 -14.00
C LYS A 182 4.18 8.03 -15.12
N ALA A 183 4.36 9.29 -15.55
CA ALA A 183 5.35 9.64 -16.57
C ALA A 183 6.79 9.48 -16.06
N ARG A 184 7.03 9.71 -14.76
CA ARG A 184 8.36 9.57 -14.14
C ARG A 184 8.71 8.14 -13.72
N VAL A 185 7.71 7.34 -13.32
CA VAL A 185 7.96 6.03 -12.70
C VAL A 185 7.34 4.89 -13.52
N LYS A 186 8.17 3.89 -13.85
CA LYS A 186 7.72 2.71 -14.62
C LYS A 186 6.90 1.74 -13.78
N ARG A 187 6.13 0.90 -14.46
CA ARG A 187 5.11 0.07 -13.83
C ARG A 187 5.67 -1.16 -13.11
N TRP A 188 6.58 -1.87 -13.78
CA TRP A 188 7.12 -3.15 -13.30
C TRP A 188 8.64 -3.14 -13.18
N ILE A 189 9.35 -2.80 -14.26
CA ILE A 189 10.82 -2.88 -14.32
C ILE A 189 11.37 -1.57 -14.88
N PRO A 190 12.39 -0.96 -14.26
CA PRO A 190 13.11 0.17 -14.86
C PRO A 190 13.81 -0.30 -16.14
N GLY A 191 13.19 -0.04 -17.31
CA GLY A 191 13.72 -0.41 -18.62
C GLY A 191 12.76 -1.21 -19.50
N VAL A 192 11.78 -1.89 -18.92
CA VAL A 192 10.79 -2.70 -19.65
C VAL A 192 9.39 -2.31 -19.21
N ILE A 193 8.63 -1.76 -20.18
CA ILE A 193 7.19 -1.41 -20.18
C ILE A 193 6.65 -0.76 -18.89
#